data_AF-A0A2N9MSU4-F1
#
_entry.id   AF-A0A2N9MSU4-F1
#
_cell.length_a   1.000
_cell.length_b   1.000
_cell.length_c   1.000
_cell.angle_alpha   90.00
_cell.angle_beta   90.00
_cell.angle_gamma   90.00
#
_symmetry.space_group_name_H-M   'P 1'
#
loop_
_entity.id
_entity.type
_entity.pdbx_description
1 polymer ?
#
loop_
_entity_poly.entity_id
_entity_poly.type
_entity_poly.pdbx_seq_one_letter_code
_entity_poly.pdbx_strand_id
1 'polypeptide(L)'
;MEPERLQPQREPAPLQPDIQRPEMRRPESQPQVRNLGERPPGSPSGTADSGRSGQSGAGKPGAEGPSKPPSSGGRLLKVLAVVVLAVVGWFYFGRAPAVYSGPEEAAPNYSKNKNADPSIPAALSAKDIDRATTDRAKDAALRGEPIPGVTNPSPAFLEAVKKGDVTFYAVRAYDTCAEDGDVVTLRLPIGADIGPIPLTIAGTVVSVPVVAGEPRQLTVIAVKDGVGGVTLGVQTSGGVWFSQVMPVGGTETMPLDIH
;
A
#
# COMPACT_ATOMS: atom_id res chain seq x y z
N MET A 1 60.50 18.93 -45.94
CA MET A 1 60.61 19.73 -44.70
C MET A 1 59.20 19.95 -44.20
N GLU A 2 58.73 19.10 -43.29
CA GLU A 2 57.43 19.26 -42.64
C GLU A 2 57.61 20.11 -41.37
N PRO A 3 56.71 21.08 -41.10
CA PRO A 3 56.81 21.89 -39.90
C PRO A 3 56.37 21.08 -38.67
N GLU A 4 57.25 21.03 -37.66
CA GLU A 4 56.96 20.49 -36.34
C GLU A 4 55.73 21.17 -35.74
N ARG A 5 54.69 20.38 -35.45
CA ARG A 5 53.52 20.85 -34.69
C ARG A 5 53.88 20.90 -33.21
N LEU A 6 53.94 22.10 -32.65
CA LEU A 6 54.06 22.36 -31.22
C LEU A 6 52.87 21.74 -30.47
N GLN A 7 53.16 20.84 -29.53
CA GLN A 7 52.14 20.26 -28.66
C GLN A 7 51.62 21.30 -27.67
N PRO A 8 50.32 21.31 -27.35
CA PRO A 8 49.74 22.24 -26.40
C PRO A 8 50.25 21.95 -24.99
N GLN A 9 50.71 23.02 -24.34
CA GLN A 9 51.19 23.03 -22.96
C GLN A 9 50.04 22.65 -22.02
N ARG A 10 50.19 21.56 -21.25
CA ARG A 10 49.19 21.14 -20.26
C ARG A 10 49.19 22.13 -19.08
N GLU A 11 48.05 22.75 -18.83
CA GLU A 11 47.83 23.51 -17.61
C GLU A 11 47.84 22.58 -16.38
N PRO A 12 48.45 23.02 -15.26
CA PRO A 12 48.43 22.28 -14.02
C PRO A 12 47.02 22.28 -13.40
N ALA A 13 46.58 21.11 -12.93
CA ALA A 13 45.26 20.95 -12.33
C ALA A 13 45.10 21.81 -11.06
N PRO A 14 43.90 22.37 -10.80
CA PRO A 14 43.64 23.14 -9.61
C PRO A 14 43.73 22.24 -8.35
N LEU A 15 44.45 22.73 -7.35
CA LEU A 15 44.53 22.14 -6.01
C LEU A 15 43.12 22.04 -5.41
N GLN A 16 42.67 20.81 -5.16
CA GLN A 16 41.44 20.58 -4.41
C GLN A 16 41.66 20.98 -2.94
N PRO A 17 40.75 21.77 -2.33
CA PRO A 17 40.83 22.08 -0.92
C PRO A 17 40.53 20.83 -0.09
N ASP A 18 41.39 20.54 0.89
CA ASP A 18 41.17 19.50 1.90
C ASP A 18 39.91 19.82 2.72
N ILE A 19 38.80 19.16 2.39
CA ILE A 19 37.57 19.21 3.17
C ILE A 19 37.81 18.36 4.42
N GLN A 20 38.11 19.03 5.55
CA GLN A 20 38.17 18.40 6.86
C GLN A 20 36.83 17.73 7.17
N ARG A 21 36.87 16.41 7.29
CA ARG A 21 35.73 15.57 7.65
C ARG A 21 35.38 15.81 9.13
N PRO A 22 34.15 16.26 9.46
CA PRO A 22 33.73 16.38 10.86
C PRO A 22 33.71 14.99 11.50
N GLU A 23 34.46 14.80 12.58
CA GLU A 23 34.39 13.59 13.39
C GLU A 23 33.01 13.49 14.03
N MET A 24 32.19 12.55 13.56
CA MET A 24 30.93 12.19 14.21
C MET A 24 31.25 11.54 15.57
N ARG A 25 31.06 12.32 16.64
CA ARG A 25 31.00 11.81 18.02
C ARG A 25 29.90 10.75 18.12
N ARG A 26 30.33 9.52 18.39
CA ARG A 26 29.48 8.37 18.71
C ARG A 26 28.77 8.64 20.05
N PRO A 27 27.42 8.65 20.12
CA PRO A 27 26.73 8.72 21.39
C PRO A 27 27.02 7.47 22.21
N GLU A 28 27.46 7.68 23.44
CA GLU A 28 27.72 6.65 24.42
C GLU A 28 26.45 5.88 24.78
N SER A 29 26.66 4.58 24.99
CA SER A 29 25.75 3.56 25.49
C SER A 29 24.75 4.02 26.56
N GLN A 30 23.46 3.81 26.31
CA GLN A 30 22.44 3.81 27.35
C GLN A 30 22.34 2.44 28.06
N PRO A 31 21.97 2.41 29.36
CA PRO A 31 22.00 1.22 30.20
C PRO A 31 20.81 0.27 30.00
N GLN A 32 21.10 -1.00 30.25
CA GLN A 32 20.22 -2.18 30.18
C GLN A 32 18.90 -2.01 30.95
N VAL A 33 17.79 -2.34 30.29
CA VAL A 33 16.46 -2.43 30.90
C VAL A 33 16.35 -3.70 31.73
N ARG A 34 15.95 -3.51 32.99
CA ARG A 34 15.68 -4.53 34.01
C ARG A 34 14.61 -5.53 33.59
N ASN A 35 14.87 -6.79 33.98
CA ASN A 35 13.99 -7.95 34.00
C ASN A 35 12.54 -7.66 34.38
N LEU A 36 11.62 -8.00 33.47
CA LEU A 36 10.20 -8.23 33.76
C LEU A 36 10.04 -9.67 34.25
N GLY A 37 9.54 -9.80 35.49
CA GLY A 37 9.38 -11.06 36.20
C GLY A 37 8.38 -12.03 35.58
N GLU A 38 8.50 -13.27 36.03
CA GLU A 38 7.66 -14.42 35.69
C GLU A 38 6.21 -14.19 36.12
N ARG A 39 5.28 -14.48 35.19
CA ARG A 39 3.84 -14.48 35.45
C ARG A 39 3.40 -15.92 35.75
N PRO A 40 2.78 -16.21 36.91
CA PRO A 40 2.36 -17.55 37.26
C PRO A 40 1.11 -18.01 36.49
N PRO A 41 0.93 -19.33 36.26
CA PRO A 41 -0.25 -19.88 35.63
C PRO A 41 -1.38 -20.04 36.65
N GLY A 42 -2.55 -19.48 36.35
CA GLY A 42 -3.76 -19.62 37.17
C GLY A 42 -4.97 -19.95 36.30
N SER A 43 -5.46 -21.18 36.42
CA SER A 43 -6.72 -21.69 35.87
C SER A 43 -7.95 -21.02 36.52
N PRO A 44 -9.14 -21.13 35.92
CA PRO A 44 -10.14 -22.08 36.44
C PRO A 44 -10.89 -22.84 35.31
N SER A 45 -11.22 -24.13 35.44
CA SER A 45 -12.40 -24.70 36.17
C SER A 45 -13.68 -23.94 35.79
N GLY A 46 -14.71 -24.47 35.13
CA GLY A 46 -15.30 -25.80 35.16
C GLY A 46 -16.80 -25.62 35.47
N THR A 47 -17.65 -26.00 34.51
CA THR A 47 -19.00 -26.60 34.65
C THR A 47 -20.11 -26.02 35.55
N ALA A 48 -21.31 -26.03 34.93
CA ALA A 48 -22.67 -26.17 35.49
C ALA A 48 -23.34 -24.94 36.09
N ASP A 49 -24.47 -24.52 35.50
CA ASP A 49 -25.75 -24.80 36.18
C ASP A 49 -26.96 -24.78 35.23
N SER A 50 -27.87 -25.67 35.57
CA SER A 50 -29.22 -25.91 35.13
C SER A 50 -30.20 -24.83 35.61
N GLY A 51 -31.22 -24.51 34.81
CA GLY A 51 -32.21 -23.51 35.21
C GLY A 51 -33.46 -23.50 34.34
N ARG A 52 -34.35 -24.45 34.60
CA ARG A 52 -35.66 -24.67 33.99
C ARG A 52 -36.73 -23.86 34.72
N SER A 53 -37.47 -23.00 34.00
CA SER A 53 -38.90 -22.66 34.21
C SER A 53 -39.24 -21.63 33.12
N GLY A 54 -40.35 -21.63 32.40
CA GLY A 54 -41.65 -22.22 32.59
C GLY A 54 -42.64 -21.13 32.19
N GLN A 55 -43.17 -21.15 30.96
CA GLN A 55 -44.41 -20.44 30.70
C GLN A 55 -45.27 -21.14 29.65
N SER A 56 -46.34 -21.69 30.19
CA SER A 56 -47.52 -22.27 29.59
C SER A 56 -48.48 -21.20 29.04
N GLY A 57 -49.27 -21.58 28.02
CA GLY A 57 -50.54 -20.95 27.66
C GLY A 57 -50.66 -20.75 26.15
N ALA A 58 -51.14 -21.73 25.38
CA ALA A 58 -52.55 -21.91 25.01
C ALA A 58 -53.12 -20.72 24.21
N GLY A 59 -53.62 -20.81 22.99
CA GLY A 59 -53.89 -21.92 22.08
C GLY A 59 -54.87 -21.41 21.00
N LYS A 60 -54.87 -22.00 19.81
CA LYS A 60 -56.08 -22.29 19.02
C LYS A 60 -55.75 -23.10 17.76
N PRO A 61 -56.66 -24.01 17.35
CA PRO A 61 -56.40 -25.03 16.33
C PRO A 61 -56.88 -24.58 14.95
N GLY A 62 -56.27 -25.12 13.89
CA GLY A 62 -56.91 -25.12 12.58
C GLY A 62 -56.00 -25.47 11.41
N ALA A 63 -56.47 -26.45 10.65
CA ALA A 63 -56.10 -26.83 9.28
C ALA A 63 -54.94 -27.83 9.12
N GLU A 64 -55.38 -29.09 8.99
CA GLU A 64 -54.66 -30.20 8.38
C GLU A 64 -54.08 -29.81 7.01
N GLY A 65 -52.78 -30.02 6.85
CA GLY A 65 -52.07 -29.92 5.57
C GLY A 65 -51.10 -31.10 5.43
N PRO A 66 -51.00 -31.74 4.25
CA PRO A 66 -50.35 -33.02 4.08
C PRO A 66 -48.84 -32.98 4.38
N SER A 67 -48.39 -34.00 5.09
CA SER A 67 -47.00 -34.29 5.45
C SER A 67 -46.12 -34.40 4.20
N LYS A 68 -45.22 -33.41 4.03
CA LYS A 68 -44.09 -33.52 3.10
C LYS A 68 -43.07 -34.52 3.66
N PRO A 69 -42.51 -35.41 2.82
CA PRO A 69 -41.46 -36.33 3.24
C PRO A 69 -40.18 -35.55 3.61
N PRO A 70 -39.39 -36.06 4.57
CA PRO A 70 -38.14 -35.43 4.97
C PRO A 70 -37.12 -35.50 3.83
N SER A 71 -36.86 -34.36 3.18
CA SER A 71 -35.84 -34.28 2.13
C SER A 71 -34.45 -34.37 2.77
N SER A 72 -33.83 -35.54 2.65
CA SER A 72 -32.43 -35.85 2.95
C SER A 72 -31.44 -35.16 1.97
N GLY A 73 -31.70 -33.90 1.61
CA GLY A 73 -30.89 -33.13 0.65
C GLY A 73 -29.90 -32.15 1.30
N GLY A 74 -30.03 -31.89 2.60
CA GLY A 74 -29.27 -30.84 3.29
C GLY A 74 -27.78 -31.16 3.55
N ARG A 75 -27.35 -32.42 3.44
CA ARG A 75 -25.94 -32.79 3.65
C ARG A 75 -25.09 -32.59 2.39
N LEU A 76 -25.63 -32.87 1.20
CA LEU A 76 -24.90 -32.73 -0.05
C LEU A 76 -24.60 -31.25 -0.37
N LEU A 77 -25.56 -30.37 -0.09
CA LEU A 77 -25.41 -28.93 -0.35
C LEU A 77 -24.38 -28.26 0.57
N LYS A 78 -24.25 -28.73 1.83
CA LYS A 78 -23.22 -28.26 2.77
C LYS A 78 -21.82 -28.70 2.35
N VAL A 79 -21.66 -29.93 1.86
CA VAL A 79 -20.36 -30.41 1.35
C VAL A 79 -19.95 -29.60 0.12
N LEU A 80 -20.89 -29.31 -0.78
CA LEU A 80 -20.60 -28.53 -1.98
C LEU A 80 -20.18 -27.08 -1.63
N ALA A 81 -20.86 -26.45 -0.67
CA ALA A 81 -20.49 -25.11 -0.19
C ALA A 81 -19.10 -25.06 0.45
N VAL A 82 -18.72 -26.08 1.23
CA VAL A 82 -17.38 -26.17 1.84
C VAL A 82 -16.30 -26.37 0.78
N VAL A 83 -16.55 -27.21 -0.24
CA VAL A 83 -15.60 -27.40 -1.35
C VAL A 83 -15.42 -26.12 -2.17
N VAL A 84 -16.51 -25.40 -2.48
CA VAL A 84 -16.41 -24.10 -3.18
C VAL A 84 -15.65 -23.09 -2.33
N LEU A 85 -15.91 -23.00 -1.02
CA LEU A 85 -15.16 -22.12 -0.12
C LEU A 85 -13.69 -22.51 0.01
N ALA A 86 -13.36 -23.81 -0.01
CA ALA A 86 -11.97 -24.28 0.02
C ALA A 86 -11.24 -23.97 -1.29
N VAL A 87 -11.90 -24.12 -2.45
CA VAL A 87 -11.31 -23.76 -3.76
C VAL A 87 -11.15 -22.25 -3.89
N VAL A 88 -12.14 -21.47 -3.48
CA VAL A 88 -12.04 -20.00 -3.42
C VAL A 88 -10.94 -19.60 -2.44
N GLY A 89 -10.90 -20.20 -1.24
CA GLY A 89 -9.84 -19.99 -0.26
C GLY A 89 -8.46 -20.34 -0.80
N TRP A 90 -8.30 -21.43 -1.55
CA TRP A 90 -7.04 -21.79 -2.20
C TRP A 90 -6.67 -20.81 -3.33
N PHE A 91 -7.64 -20.30 -4.07
CA PHE A 91 -7.38 -19.35 -5.16
C PHE A 91 -6.96 -17.97 -4.61
N TYR A 92 -7.52 -17.55 -3.47
CA TYR A 92 -7.20 -16.26 -2.83
C TYR A 92 -6.03 -16.33 -1.84
N PHE A 93 -5.80 -17.47 -1.17
CA PHE A 93 -4.79 -17.62 -0.12
C PHE A 93 -3.78 -18.76 -0.35
N GLY A 94 -4.04 -19.69 -1.27
CA GLY A 94 -3.23 -20.90 -1.49
C GLY A 94 -2.15 -20.77 -2.57
N ARG A 95 -2.17 -19.70 -3.37
CA ARG A 95 -0.98 -19.28 -4.12
C ARG A 95 -0.11 -18.44 -3.20
N ALA A 96 0.62 -19.11 -2.31
CA ALA A 96 1.82 -18.48 -1.76
C ALA A 96 2.67 -18.05 -2.97
N PRO A 97 3.02 -16.76 -3.12
CA PRO A 97 3.89 -16.34 -4.19
C PRO A 97 5.17 -17.17 -4.11
N ALA A 98 5.69 -17.60 -5.27
CA ALA A 98 6.95 -18.32 -5.30
C ALA A 98 7.99 -17.42 -4.64
N VAL A 99 8.40 -17.77 -3.42
CA VAL A 99 9.41 -17.02 -2.67
C VAL A 99 10.70 -17.12 -3.47
N TYR A 100 11.02 -16.05 -4.19
CA TYR A 100 12.27 -15.93 -4.92
C TYR A 100 13.42 -15.94 -3.90
N SER A 101 14.33 -16.90 -4.04
CA SER A 101 15.47 -17.12 -3.11
C SER A 101 16.83 -16.71 -3.69
N GLY A 102 16.84 -15.92 -4.77
CA GLY A 102 18.06 -15.34 -5.33
C GLY A 102 18.54 -14.11 -4.54
N PRO A 103 19.79 -13.67 -4.74
CA PRO A 103 20.30 -12.44 -4.11
C PRO A 103 19.42 -11.24 -4.52
N GLU A 104 18.99 -10.46 -3.53
CA GLU A 104 18.01 -9.36 -3.63
C GLU A 104 18.35 -8.34 -4.74
N GLU A 105 19.64 -8.07 -4.96
CA GLU A 105 20.12 -7.16 -6.00
C GLU A 105 19.90 -7.66 -7.44
N ALA A 106 19.47 -8.91 -7.63
CA ALA A 106 19.25 -9.51 -8.94
C ALA A 106 17.88 -9.18 -9.56
N ALA A 107 16.97 -8.52 -8.83
CA ALA A 107 15.70 -8.10 -9.41
C ALA A 107 15.94 -7.05 -10.53
N PRO A 108 15.39 -7.23 -11.74
CA PRO A 108 15.76 -6.44 -12.92
C PRO A 108 15.58 -4.92 -12.76
N ASN A 109 14.69 -4.49 -11.87
CA ASN A 109 14.40 -3.07 -11.64
C ASN A 109 15.00 -2.52 -10.34
N TYR A 110 15.53 -3.34 -9.44
CA TYR A 110 16.11 -2.87 -8.16
C TYR A 110 17.24 -1.85 -8.37
N SER A 111 18.08 -2.07 -9.38
CA SER A 111 19.13 -1.13 -9.77
C SER A 111 18.60 0.24 -10.23
N LYS A 112 17.36 0.31 -10.74
CA LYS A 112 16.72 1.59 -11.11
C LYS A 112 16.29 2.36 -9.88
N ASN A 113 15.77 1.68 -8.85
CA ASN A 113 15.40 2.30 -7.57
C ASN A 113 16.63 2.77 -6.77
N LYS A 114 17.70 1.97 -6.76
CA LYS A 114 18.98 2.37 -6.12
C LYS A 114 19.60 3.64 -6.72
N ASN A 115 19.36 3.86 -8.01
CA ASN A 115 19.84 5.02 -8.75
C ASN A 115 18.71 5.99 -9.11
N ALA A 116 17.55 5.89 -8.43
CA ALA A 116 16.42 6.75 -8.71
C ALA A 116 16.78 8.20 -8.41
N ASP A 117 16.53 9.08 -9.39
CA ASP A 117 16.65 10.51 -9.22
C ASP A 117 15.31 11.06 -8.71
N PRO A 118 15.24 11.52 -7.44
CA PRO A 118 14.00 12.00 -6.84
C PRO A 118 13.50 13.30 -7.48
N SER A 119 14.31 13.97 -8.31
CA SER A 119 13.90 15.17 -9.04
C SER A 119 13.07 14.88 -10.29
N ILE A 120 13.06 13.64 -10.77
CA ILE A 120 12.24 13.24 -11.92
C ILE A 120 10.79 13.06 -11.43
N PRO A 121 9.81 13.79 -12.00
CA PRO A 121 8.41 13.67 -11.58
C PRO A 121 7.73 12.43 -12.18
N ALA A 122 6.68 11.96 -11.53
CA ALA A 122 5.69 11.08 -12.16
C ALA A 122 4.81 11.90 -13.12
N ALA A 123 5.01 11.70 -14.42
CA ALA A 123 4.25 12.39 -15.45
C ALA A 123 2.85 11.76 -15.62
N LEU A 124 1.81 12.55 -15.40
CA LEU A 124 0.41 12.20 -15.56
C LEU A 124 -0.17 12.96 -16.76
N SER A 125 -0.89 12.26 -17.62
CA SER A 125 -1.56 12.89 -18.76
C SER A 125 -3.08 12.74 -18.68
N ALA A 126 -3.78 13.41 -19.59
CA ALA A 126 -5.22 13.23 -19.78
C ALA A 126 -5.66 11.76 -19.99
N LYS A 127 -4.77 10.87 -20.47
CA LYS A 127 -5.06 9.43 -20.63
C LYS A 127 -5.14 8.68 -19.30
N ASP A 128 -4.48 9.20 -18.27
CA ASP A 128 -4.45 8.60 -16.94
C ASP A 128 -5.66 9.05 -16.10
N ILE A 129 -6.49 9.99 -16.57
CA ILE A 129 -7.64 10.48 -15.80
C ILE A 129 -8.64 9.36 -15.57
N ASP A 130 -8.87 9.04 -14.30
CA ASP A 130 -9.92 8.14 -13.83
C ASP A 130 -11.21 8.93 -13.59
N ARG A 131 -11.93 9.18 -14.69
CA ARG A 131 -13.19 9.94 -14.67
C ARG A 131 -14.24 9.28 -13.79
N ALA A 132 -14.33 7.94 -13.84
CA ALA A 132 -15.33 7.20 -13.08
C ALA A 132 -15.11 7.36 -11.56
N THR A 133 -13.86 7.29 -11.09
CA THR A 133 -13.54 7.54 -9.69
C THR A 133 -13.69 9.01 -9.33
N THR A 134 -13.32 9.93 -10.23
CA THR A 134 -13.52 11.38 -10.01
C THR A 134 -14.98 11.72 -9.76
N ASP A 135 -15.88 11.26 -10.64
CA ASP A 135 -17.32 11.50 -10.53
C ASP A 135 -17.89 10.85 -9.26
N ARG A 136 -17.52 9.59 -9.00
CA ARG A 136 -17.95 8.86 -7.80
C ARG A 136 -17.48 9.51 -6.50
N ALA A 137 -16.25 10.03 -6.47
CA ALA A 137 -15.70 10.73 -5.31
C ALA A 137 -16.48 12.03 -5.03
N LYS A 138 -16.81 12.78 -6.08
CA LYS A 138 -17.65 13.98 -5.97
C LYS A 138 -19.04 13.66 -5.42
N ASP A 139 -19.70 12.66 -5.99
CA ASP A 139 -21.02 12.22 -5.55
C ASP A 139 -21.00 11.74 -4.09
N ALA A 140 -20.00 10.94 -3.70
CA ALA A 140 -19.83 10.47 -2.33
C ALA A 140 -19.63 11.65 -1.36
N ALA A 141 -18.76 12.61 -1.72
CA ALA A 141 -18.50 13.77 -0.88
C ALA A 141 -19.75 14.67 -0.70
N LEU A 142 -20.56 14.84 -1.75
CA LEU A 142 -21.83 15.58 -1.68
C LEU A 142 -22.86 14.89 -0.78
N ARG A 143 -22.86 13.55 -0.73
CA ARG A 143 -23.72 12.76 0.16
C ARG A 143 -23.16 12.59 1.57
N GLY A 144 -21.92 13.03 1.83
CA GLY A 144 -21.24 12.78 3.10
C GLY A 144 -20.82 11.32 3.29
N GLU A 145 -20.68 10.57 2.21
CA GLU A 145 -20.20 9.19 2.19
C GLU A 145 -18.66 9.14 2.10
N PRO A 146 -18.03 8.03 2.56
CA PRO A 146 -16.60 7.82 2.36
C PRO A 146 -16.21 7.82 0.88
N ILE A 147 -15.11 8.51 0.55
CA ILE A 147 -14.55 8.52 -0.81
C ILE A 147 -13.79 7.19 -1.02
N PRO A 148 -14.11 6.40 -2.06
CA PRO A 148 -13.43 5.13 -2.32
C PRO A 148 -11.92 5.28 -2.46
N GLY A 149 -11.16 4.43 -1.78
CA GLY A 149 -9.70 4.42 -1.85
C GLY A 149 -9.00 5.54 -1.06
N VAL A 150 -9.77 6.47 -0.47
CA VAL A 150 -9.24 7.55 0.37
C VAL A 150 -9.59 7.29 1.83
N THR A 151 -8.60 7.44 2.70
CA THR A 151 -8.71 7.31 4.14
C THR A 151 -8.29 8.62 4.81
N ASN A 152 -8.85 8.88 6.00
CA ASN A 152 -8.57 10.08 6.79
C ASN A 152 -8.60 11.41 6.00
N PRO A 153 -9.62 11.67 5.14
CA PRO A 153 -9.66 12.91 4.37
C PRO A 153 -9.84 14.11 5.29
N SER A 154 -9.05 15.17 5.07
CA SER A 154 -9.22 16.44 5.77
C SER A 154 -10.52 17.12 5.33
N PRO A 155 -11.09 18.01 6.16
CA PRO A 155 -12.22 18.84 5.74
C PRO A 155 -11.93 19.66 4.48
N ALA A 156 -10.71 20.17 4.33
CA ALA A 156 -10.30 20.94 3.15
C ALA A 156 -10.31 20.09 1.87
N PHE A 157 -9.82 18.85 1.95
CA PHE A 157 -9.89 17.91 0.84
C PHE A 157 -11.33 17.61 0.43
N LEU A 158 -12.21 17.32 1.40
CA LEU A 158 -13.62 17.03 1.12
C LEU A 158 -14.33 18.21 0.43
N GLU A 159 -14.05 19.44 0.85
CA GLU A 159 -14.60 20.64 0.20
C GLU A 159 -14.09 20.83 -1.23
N ALA A 160 -12.80 20.56 -1.48
CA ALA A 160 -12.24 20.59 -2.83
C ALA A 160 -12.92 19.56 -3.74
N VAL A 161 -13.16 18.34 -3.24
CA VAL A 161 -13.86 17.28 -3.99
C VAL A 161 -15.29 17.72 -4.33
N LYS A 162 -16.04 18.29 -3.38
CA LYS A 162 -17.41 18.80 -3.62
C LYS A 162 -17.46 19.89 -4.69
N LYS A 163 -16.49 20.80 -4.67
CA LYS A 163 -16.36 21.88 -5.67
C LYS A 163 -16.00 21.36 -7.06
N GLY A 164 -15.45 20.16 -7.15
CA GLY A 164 -14.95 19.58 -8.39
C GLY A 164 -13.52 20.02 -8.72
N ASP A 165 -12.77 20.47 -7.72
CA ASP A 165 -11.37 20.92 -7.87
C ASP A 165 -10.38 19.74 -7.83
N VAL A 166 -10.87 18.51 -7.67
CA VAL A 166 -10.06 17.30 -7.57
C VAL A 166 -10.27 16.44 -8.80
N THR A 167 -9.16 16.05 -9.45
CA THR A 167 -9.14 15.07 -10.54
C THR A 167 -8.39 13.84 -10.09
N PHE A 168 -8.98 12.65 -10.26
CA PHE A 168 -8.30 11.39 -9.96
C PHE A 168 -7.58 10.85 -11.21
N TYR A 169 -6.37 10.35 -11.02
CA TYR A 169 -5.56 9.71 -12.05
C TYR A 169 -5.29 8.25 -11.67
N ALA A 170 -5.61 7.32 -12.57
CA ALA A 170 -5.28 5.91 -12.42
C ALA A 170 -3.79 5.69 -12.71
N VAL A 171 -3.07 5.16 -11.73
CA VAL A 171 -1.66 4.78 -11.86
C VAL A 171 -1.49 3.33 -11.45
N ARG A 172 -0.52 2.64 -12.04
CA ARG A 172 -0.14 1.28 -11.62
C ARG A 172 1.05 1.37 -10.67
N ALA A 173 0.81 1.13 -9.39
CA ALA A 173 1.82 1.02 -8.35
C ALA A 173 2.29 -0.43 -8.27
N TYR A 174 3.58 -0.71 -8.35
CA TYR A 174 4.09 -2.07 -8.33
C TYR A 174 5.42 -2.19 -7.58
N ASP A 175 5.67 -3.39 -7.08
CA ASP A 175 6.94 -3.73 -6.44
C ASP A 175 8.01 -3.92 -7.51
N THR A 176 9.21 -3.38 -7.26
CA THR A 176 10.34 -3.50 -8.19
C THR A 176 11.31 -4.60 -7.78
N CYS A 177 11.17 -5.10 -6.56
CA CYS A 177 11.84 -6.28 -6.06
C CYS A 177 11.16 -7.56 -6.57
N ALA A 178 11.88 -8.68 -6.49
CA ALA A 178 11.38 -9.98 -6.92
C ALA A 178 10.50 -10.66 -5.85
N GLU A 179 10.48 -10.11 -4.64
CA GLU A 179 9.53 -10.52 -3.63
C GLU A 179 8.25 -9.70 -3.71
N ASP A 180 7.15 -10.32 -3.29
CA ASP A 180 5.92 -9.61 -3.01
C ASP A 180 5.82 -9.47 -1.49
N GLY A 181 5.35 -8.31 -0.99
CA GLY A 181 5.12 -8.16 0.45
C GLY A 181 5.13 -6.74 0.96
N ASP A 182 5.68 -5.83 0.16
CA ASP A 182 5.74 -4.40 0.43
C ASP A 182 4.36 -3.77 0.49
N VAL A 183 4.21 -2.79 1.37
CA VAL A 183 2.99 -2.00 1.50
C VAL A 183 3.35 -0.55 1.66
N VAL A 184 2.69 0.32 0.90
CA VAL A 184 2.86 1.77 0.98
C VAL A 184 1.54 2.49 1.21
N THR A 185 1.62 3.71 1.72
CA THR A 185 0.52 4.68 1.73
C THR A 185 0.96 5.93 0.99
N LEU A 186 0.09 6.51 0.17
CA LEU A 186 0.35 7.79 -0.49
C LEU A 186 -0.41 8.89 0.24
N ARG A 187 0.27 9.92 0.71
CA ARG A 187 -0.32 11.04 1.44
C ARG A 187 -0.35 12.29 0.57
N LEU A 188 -1.51 12.95 0.53
CA LEU A 188 -1.71 14.23 -0.13
C LEU A 188 -1.27 15.39 0.77
N PRO A 189 -0.74 16.50 0.20
CA PRO A 189 -0.37 17.70 0.95
C PRO A 189 -1.53 18.32 1.74
N ILE A 190 -2.74 18.34 1.15
CA ILE A 190 -3.95 18.90 1.77
C ILE A 190 -4.57 17.97 2.85
N GLY A 191 -3.94 16.83 3.14
CA GLY A 191 -4.38 15.88 4.14
C GLY A 191 -5.44 14.92 3.61
N ALA A 192 -4.98 13.78 3.09
CA ALA A 192 -5.75 12.59 2.77
C ALA A 192 -4.76 11.47 2.47
N ASP A 193 -5.10 10.24 2.82
CA ASP A 193 -4.23 9.08 2.62
C ASP A 193 -4.87 8.11 1.61
N ILE A 194 -4.07 7.59 0.68
CA ILE A 194 -4.45 6.53 -0.25
C ILE A 194 -3.73 5.26 0.18
N GLY A 195 -4.50 4.22 0.46
CA GLY A 195 -3.98 2.94 0.90
C GLY A 195 -4.52 2.49 2.26
N PRO A 196 -3.88 1.47 2.87
CA PRO A 196 -2.63 0.84 2.46
C PRO A 196 -2.70 0.15 1.09
N ILE A 197 -1.64 0.29 0.29
CA ILE A 197 -1.51 -0.26 -1.06
C ILE A 197 -0.51 -1.43 -1.00
N PRO A 198 -0.97 -2.69 -1.13
CA PRO A 198 -0.06 -3.81 -1.28
C PRO A 198 0.63 -3.73 -2.64
N LEU A 199 1.95 -3.85 -2.62
CA LEU A 199 2.78 -3.89 -3.81
C LEU A 199 3.03 -5.35 -4.18
N THR A 200 2.93 -5.60 -5.48
CA THR A 200 3.26 -6.87 -6.12
C THR A 200 3.96 -6.57 -7.42
N ILE A 201 4.68 -7.56 -7.96
CA ILE A 201 5.30 -7.45 -9.30
C ILE A 201 4.23 -7.17 -10.38
N ALA A 202 3.04 -7.78 -10.23
CA ALA A 202 1.90 -7.59 -11.13
C ALA A 202 1.29 -6.19 -11.04
N GLY A 203 1.56 -5.46 -9.98
CA GLY A 203 1.10 -4.11 -9.74
C GLY A 203 -0.38 -4.02 -9.37
N THR A 204 -0.69 -2.96 -8.64
CA THR A 204 -2.01 -2.58 -8.18
C THR A 204 -2.37 -1.26 -8.83
N VAL A 205 -3.53 -1.19 -9.49
CA VAL A 205 -4.04 0.08 -10.01
C VAL A 205 -4.69 0.86 -8.87
N VAL A 206 -4.24 2.10 -8.67
CA VAL A 206 -4.76 3.01 -7.65
C VAL A 206 -5.09 4.36 -8.26
N SER A 207 -6.11 5.02 -7.74
CA SER A 207 -6.55 6.32 -8.24
C SER A 207 -6.03 7.43 -7.33
N VAL A 208 -5.11 8.24 -7.84
CA VAL A 208 -4.44 9.33 -7.13
C VAL A 208 -5.21 10.64 -7.34
N PRO A 209 -5.73 11.29 -6.29
CA PRO A 209 -6.33 12.62 -6.40
C PRO A 209 -5.25 13.68 -6.55
N VAL A 210 -5.47 14.59 -7.50
CA VAL A 210 -4.69 15.83 -7.65
C VAL A 210 -5.66 16.99 -7.46
N VAL A 211 -5.33 17.89 -6.54
CA VAL A 211 -6.17 19.05 -6.19
C VAL A 211 -5.65 20.29 -6.93
N ALA A 212 -6.54 21.00 -7.62
CA ALA A 212 -6.19 22.22 -8.32
C ALA A 212 -5.70 23.30 -7.34
N GLY A 213 -4.57 23.94 -7.65
CA GLY A 213 -3.97 25.00 -6.82
C GLY A 213 -3.10 24.51 -5.66
N GLU A 214 -3.11 23.21 -5.35
CA GLU A 214 -2.22 22.61 -4.35
C GLU A 214 -0.88 22.18 -4.94
N PRO A 215 0.17 22.01 -4.12
CA PRO A 215 1.43 21.41 -4.57
C PRO A 215 1.21 20.07 -5.26
N ARG A 216 1.74 19.92 -6.48
CA ARG A 216 1.65 18.69 -7.29
C ARG A 216 2.68 17.68 -6.83
N GLN A 217 2.45 17.09 -5.66
CA GLN A 217 3.31 16.07 -5.09
C GLN A 217 2.52 15.14 -4.17
N LEU A 218 3.04 13.94 -3.96
CA LEU A 218 2.58 13.03 -2.91
C LEU A 218 3.75 12.69 -1.99
N THR A 219 3.45 12.38 -0.73
CA THR A 219 4.40 11.73 0.16
C THR A 219 4.12 10.23 0.15
N VAL A 220 5.06 9.45 -0.35
CA VAL A 220 5.06 7.98 -0.23
C VAL A 220 5.53 7.63 1.17
N ILE A 221 4.81 6.76 1.85
CA ILE A 221 5.13 6.28 3.20
C ILE A 221 5.27 4.76 3.12
N ALA A 222 6.45 4.25 3.46
CA ALA A 222 6.71 2.82 3.56
C ALA A 222 6.03 2.27 4.83
N VAL A 223 5.05 1.38 4.68
CA VAL A 223 4.25 0.85 5.80
C VAL A 223 4.73 -0.53 6.24
N LYS A 224 5.06 -1.38 5.28
CA LYS A 224 5.56 -2.73 5.52
C LYS A 224 6.59 -3.08 4.46
N ASP A 225 7.66 -3.69 4.90
CA ASP A 225 8.71 -4.28 4.08
C ASP A 225 8.44 -5.79 3.97
N GLY A 226 8.54 -6.31 2.75
CA GLY A 226 8.68 -7.74 2.53
C GLY A 226 10.00 -8.23 3.12
N VAL A 227 11.11 -7.75 2.57
CA VAL A 227 12.54 -7.99 2.82
C VAL A 227 13.31 -7.04 1.88
N GLY A 228 14.50 -6.57 2.30
CA GLY A 228 15.41 -5.80 1.43
C GLY A 228 15.09 -4.30 1.30
N GLY A 229 14.01 -3.85 1.93
CA GLY A 229 13.54 -2.47 1.93
C GLY A 229 12.42 -2.22 0.92
N VAL A 230 11.59 -1.23 1.21
CA VAL A 230 10.39 -0.94 0.43
C VAL A 230 10.75 -0.23 -0.87
N THR A 231 10.33 -0.80 -2.00
CA THR A 231 10.52 -0.20 -3.33
C THR A 231 9.20 0.03 -4.05
N LEU A 232 9.07 1.18 -4.71
CA LEU A 232 7.87 1.53 -5.45
C LEU A 232 8.23 1.95 -6.88
N GLY A 233 7.59 1.30 -7.84
CA GLY A 233 7.45 1.79 -9.20
C GLY A 233 6.04 2.33 -9.42
N VAL A 234 5.91 3.51 -10.00
CA VAL A 234 4.62 4.08 -10.43
C VAL A 234 4.62 4.24 -11.93
N GLN A 235 3.81 3.43 -12.60
CA GLN A 235 3.64 3.46 -14.05
C GLN A 235 2.39 4.25 -14.44
N THR A 236 2.57 5.14 -15.40
CA THR A 236 1.56 6.01 -16.00
C THR A 236 1.68 5.96 -17.53
N SER A 237 0.81 6.67 -18.24
CA SER A 237 0.98 6.86 -19.69
C SER A 237 2.21 7.70 -20.07
N GLY A 238 2.73 8.51 -19.14
CA GLY A 238 3.91 9.37 -19.33
C GLY A 238 5.24 8.67 -19.08
N GLY A 239 5.23 7.46 -18.50
CA GLY A 239 6.44 6.69 -18.22
C GLY A 239 6.35 5.96 -16.89
N VAL A 240 7.52 5.78 -16.26
CA VAL A 240 7.63 5.15 -14.95
C VAL A 240 8.47 6.02 -14.04
N TRP A 241 7.93 6.32 -12.86
CA TRP A 241 8.65 6.89 -11.74
C TRP A 241 9.10 5.78 -10.80
N PHE A 242 10.28 5.95 -10.19
CA PHE A 242 10.84 5.01 -9.23
C PHE A 242 11.15 5.74 -7.93
N SER A 243 10.79 5.15 -6.80
CA SER A 243 11.25 5.58 -5.50
C SER A 243 12.70 5.14 -5.27
N GLN A 244 13.37 5.80 -4.34
CA GLN A 244 14.51 5.21 -3.64
C GLN A 244 14.05 4.01 -2.80
N VAL A 245 15.01 3.18 -2.38
CA VAL A 245 14.75 2.11 -1.41
C VAL A 245 14.50 2.74 -0.04
N MET A 246 13.30 2.55 0.50
CA MET A 246 12.89 3.15 1.77
C MET A 246 12.89 2.10 2.90
N PRO A 247 13.37 2.44 4.11
CA PRO A 247 13.10 1.62 5.28
C PRO A 247 11.61 1.73 5.68
N VAL A 248 11.08 0.77 6.45
CA VAL A 248 9.73 0.89 7.04
C VAL A 248 9.62 2.16 7.89
N GLY A 249 8.54 2.92 7.69
CA GLY A 249 8.32 4.24 8.27
C GLY A 249 9.06 5.38 7.57
N GLY A 250 9.95 5.04 6.63
CA GLY A 250 10.59 5.99 5.73
C GLY A 250 9.59 6.62 4.77
N THR A 251 9.95 7.81 4.30
CA THR A 251 9.10 8.58 3.40
C THR A 251 9.89 9.17 2.25
N GLU A 252 9.25 9.30 1.10
CA GLU A 252 9.81 9.97 -0.07
C GLU A 252 8.76 10.88 -0.70
N THR A 253 9.18 12.01 -1.24
CA THR A 253 8.29 12.88 -2.00
C THR A 253 8.32 12.45 -3.46
N MET A 254 7.15 12.13 -4.01
CA MET A 254 6.94 11.89 -5.44
C MET A 254 6.38 13.16 -6.08
N PRO A 255 7.18 13.94 -6.82
CA PRO A 255 6.67 15.08 -7.58
C PRO A 255 5.76 14.59 -8.70
N LEU A 256 4.70 15.33 -8.99
CA LEU A 256 3.77 15.05 -10.08
C LEU A 256 3.89 16.13 -11.15
N ASP A 257 4.02 15.71 -12.39
CA ASP A 257 3.92 16.59 -13.55
C ASP A 257 2.62 16.29 -14.29
N ILE A 258 1.81 17.31 -14.58
CA ILE A 258 0.46 17.14 -15.16
C ILE A 258 0.44 17.82 -16.52
N HIS A 259 0.18 17.04 -17.58
CA HIS A 259 0.19 17.48 -18.98
C HIS A 259 -1.17 17.34 -19.68
#